data_AF-A0A2N2YEA2-F1
#
_entry.id   AF-A0A2N2YEA2-F1
#
_cell.length_a   1.000
_cell.length_b   1.000
_cell.length_c   1.000
_cell.angle_alpha   90.00
_cell.angle_beta   90.00
_cell.angle_gamma   90.00
#
_symmetry.space_group_name_H-M   'P 1'
#
loop_
_entity.id
_entity.type
_entity.pdbx_description
1 polymer ?
#
loop_
_entity_poly.entity_id
_entity_poly.type
_entity_poly.pdbx_seq_one_letter_code
_entity_poly.pdbx_strand_id
1 'polypeptide(L)'
;MANSLLHLLENSNFNGIAWGIICILFYLSIYFLVTYFKVRERFYLFYSIYALVNAVNLLKYIKNIFFEDFITSCVWIFHHLHFPLQYISYVFFSLFLLEILQFQTRHPNFYKKVYQSVYILSILFLLLVISRYTINGYSVLRGYYFYFIMPLGVFVTFYSFFLIIKMKDRIKYLVLIGMFIISTAAFFTVILTIGKGIEAINKYYYILYSVAH
;
A
#
# COMPACT_ATOMS: atom_id res chain seq x y z
N MET A 1 -22.68 -22.97 5.81
CA MET A 1 -21.84 -22.57 4.65
C MET A 1 -21.13 -21.24 4.89
N ALA A 2 -21.82 -20.17 5.34
CA ALA A 2 -21.18 -18.88 5.68
C ALA A 2 -20.03 -18.99 6.71
N ASN A 3 -20.19 -19.82 7.76
CA ASN A 3 -19.14 -20.03 8.78
C ASN A 3 -17.86 -20.67 8.24
N SER A 4 -17.93 -21.46 7.14
CA SER A 4 -16.76 -22.10 6.53
C SER A 4 -15.96 -21.11 5.68
N LEU A 5 -16.64 -20.25 4.91
CA LEU A 5 -16.01 -19.18 4.13
C LEU A 5 -15.35 -18.14 5.04
N LEU A 6 -16.02 -17.75 6.13
CA LEU A 6 -15.49 -16.81 7.11
C LEU A 6 -14.25 -17.37 7.80
N HIS A 7 -14.28 -18.64 8.20
CA HIS A 7 -13.12 -19.32 8.80
C HIS A 7 -11.95 -19.50 7.82
N LEU A 8 -12.25 -19.67 6.52
CA LEU A 8 -11.25 -19.75 5.46
C LEU A 8 -10.61 -18.36 5.22
N LEU A 9 -11.39 -17.29 5.22
CA LEU A 9 -10.85 -15.92 5.13
C LEU A 9 -10.06 -15.52 6.38
N GLU A 10 -10.52 -15.86 7.58
CA GLU A 10 -9.81 -15.58 8.85
C GLU A 10 -8.43 -16.24 8.94
N ASN A 11 -8.22 -17.37 8.25
CA ASN A 11 -6.94 -18.08 8.17
C ASN A 11 -6.23 -17.88 6.82
N SER A 12 -6.47 -16.76 6.13
CA SER A 12 -5.92 -16.50 4.78
C SER A 12 -4.39 -16.60 4.70
N ASN A 13 -3.71 -16.33 5.81
CA ASN A 13 -2.25 -16.40 5.95
C ASN A 13 -1.72 -17.84 6.05
N PHE A 14 -2.57 -18.79 6.43
CA PHE A 14 -2.23 -20.20 6.69
C PHE A 14 -2.82 -21.16 5.65
N ASN A 15 -3.73 -20.70 4.79
CA ASN A 15 -4.45 -21.53 3.82
C ASN A 15 -4.04 -21.30 2.36
N GLY A 16 -2.94 -20.58 2.12
CA GLY A 16 -2.40 -20.33 0.79
C GLY A 16 -3.06 -19.18 0.00
N ILE A 17 -4.14 -18.55 0.48
CA ILE A 17 -4.75 -17.40 -0.20
C ILE A 17 -3.80 -16.21 -0.24
N ALA A 18 -3.17 -15.89 0.90
CA ALA A 18 -2.20 -14.80 0.97
C ALA A 18 -1.03 -15.05 0.00
N TRP A 19 -0.61 -16.31 -0.16
CA TRP A 19 0.44 -16.69 -1.12
C TRP A 19 -0.01 -16.46 -2.56
N GLY A 20 -1.24 -16.88 -2.92
CA GLY A 20 -1.83 -16.61 -4.23
C GLY A 20 -1.86 -15.12 -4.56
N ILE A 21 -2.25 -14.27 -3.60
CA ILE A 21 -2.27 -12.81 -3.77
C ILE A 21 -0.86 -12.25 -4.01
N ILE A 22 0.14 -12.73 -3.27
CA ILE A 22 1.54 -12.32 -3.51
C ILE A 22 1.99 -12.71 -4.92
N CYS A 23 1.68 -13.92 -5.37
CA CYS A 23 2.00 -14.35 -6.73
C CYS A 23 1.33 -13.46 -7.79
N ILE A 24 0.06 -13.11 -7.60
CA ILE A 24 -0.68 -12.19 -8.48
C ILE A 24 -0.02 -10.81 -8.51
N LEU A 25 0.29 -10.23 -7.34
CA LEU A 25 0.95 -8.94 -7.24
C LEU A 25 2.34 -8.94 -7.88
N PHE A 26 3.10 -10.02 -7.69
CA PHE A 26 4.41 -10.18 -8.32
C PHE A 26 4.31 -10.30 -9.84
N TYR A 27 3.34 -11.08 -10.33
CA TYR A 27 3.03 -11.18 -11.76
C TYR A 27 2.66 -9.82 -12.35
N LEU A 28 1.74 -9.09 -11.70
CA LEU A 28 1.33 -7.74 -12.11
C LEU A 28 2.53 -6.79 -12.13
N SER A 29 3.39 -6.84 -11.11
CA SER A 29 4.61 -6.04 -11.07
C SER A 29 5.47 -6.24 -12.33
N ILE A 30 5.75 -7.50 -12.69
CA ILE A 30 6.56 -7.83 -13.88
C ILE A 30 5.85 -7.41 -15.16
N TYR A 31 4.55 -7.72 -15.28
CA TYR A 31 3.76 -7.38 -16.46
C TYR A 31 3.75 -5.87 -16.73
N PHE A 32 3.48 -5.07 -15.71
CA PHE A 32 3.48 -3.61 -15.82
C PHE A 32 4.89 -3.05 -16.05
N LEU A 33 5.94 -3.68 -15.48
CA LEU A 33 7.32 -3.27 -15.74
C LEU A 33 7.72 -3.49 -17.21
N VAL A 34 7.42 -4.67 -17.76
CA VAL A 34 7.68 -4.98 -19.17
C VAL A 34 6.90 -4.04 -20.07
N THR A 35 5.65 -3.76 -19.73
CA THR A 35 4.80 -2.82 -20.47
C THR A 35 5.35 -1.39 -20.43
N TYR A 36 5.89 -0.96 -19.28
CA TYR A 36 6.59 0.32 -19.16
C TYR A 36 7.77 0.43 -20.12
N PHE A 37 8.60 -0.62 -20.25
CA PHE A 37 9.72 -0.58 -21.19
C PHE A 37 9.29 -0.47 -22.66
N LYS A 38 8.10 -1.00 -23.00
CA LYS A 38 7.53 -0.91 -24.35
C LYS A 38 6.87 0.45 -24.64
N VAL A 39 6.00 0.92 -23.74
CA VAL A 39 5.13 2.09 -23.97
C VAL A 39 5.76 3.39 -23.44
N ARG A 40 6.63 3.29 -22.43
CA ARG A 40 7.30 4.41 -21.73
C ARG A 40 6.35 5.38 -21.01
N GLU A 41 5.12 4.98 -20.73
CA GLU A 41 4.18 5.73 -19.90
C GLU A 41 4.41 5.50 -18.41
N ARG A 42 4.49 6.58 -17.62
CA ARG A 42 4.94 6.55 -16.22
C ARG A 42 4.03 5.78 -15.28
N PHE A 43 2.72 5.77 -15.53
CA PHE A 43 1.79 5.04 -14.65
C PHE A 43 2.06 3.53 -14.64
N TYR A 44 2.58 2.94 -15.73
CA TYR A 44 2.98 1.53 -15.73
C TYR A 44 4.13 1.28 -14.75
N LEU A 45 5.13 2.17 -14.73
CA LEU A 45 6.24 2.09 -13.78
C LEU A 45 5.76 2.24 -12.34
N PHE A 46 4.88 3.22 -12.08
CA PHE A 46 4.36 3.46 -10.74
C PHE A 46 3.55 2.28 -10.21
N TYR A 47 2.69 1.69 -11.04
CA TYR A 47 1.92 0.52 -10.65
C TYR A 47 2.80 -0.71 -10.44
N SER A 48 3.83 -0.90 -11.27
CA SER A 48 4.78 -2.02 -11.11
C SER A 48 5.49 -1.96 -9.75
N ILE A 49 6.04 -0.78 -9.39
CA ILE A 49 6.73 -0.58 -8.11
C ILE A 49 5.75 -0.77 -6.95
N TYR A 50 4.54 -0.21 -7.05
CA TYR A 50 3.48 -0.40 -6.06
C TYR A 50 3.18 -1.89 -5.85
N ALA A 51 2.94 -2.65 -6.93
CA ALA A 51 2.61 -4.06 -6.85
C ALA A 51 3.76 -4.88 -6.24
N LEU A 52 5.01 -4.61 -6.63
CA LEU A 52 6.20 -5.27 -6.07
C LEU A 52 6.34 -5.03 -4.57
N VAL A 53 6.23 -3.77 -4.16
CA VAL A 53 6.42 -3.37 -2.75
C VAL A 53 5.34 -3.99 -1.88
N ASN A 54 4.11 -4.09 -2.35
CA ASN A 54 3.05 -4.79 -1.63
C ASN A 54 3.31 -6.31 -1.60
N ALA A 55 3.71 -6.93 -2.71
CA ALA A 55 4.08 -8.35 -2.72
C ALA A 55 5.15 -8.64 -1.64
N VAL A 56 6.22 -7.84 -1.60
CA VAL A 56 7.28 -7.97 -0.58
C VAL A 56 6.77 -7.71 0.83
N ASN A 57 5.97 -6.66 1.03
CA ASN A 57 5.43 -6.32 2.35
C ASN A 57 4.46 -7.39 2.89
N LEU A 58 3.84 -8.20 2.03
CA LEU A 58 2.91 -9.24 2.46
C LEU A 58 3.62 -10.56 2.82
N LEU A 59 4.87 -10.77 2.36
CA LEU A 59 5.62 -12.02 2.61
C LEU A 59 5.74 -12.34 4.10
N LYS A 60 5.96 -11.34 4.95
CA LYS A 60 6.11 -11.50 6.41
C LYS A 60 4.88 -12.05 7.13
N TYR A 61 3.71 -12.05 6.49
CA TYR A 61 2.47 -12.52 7.11
C TYR A 61 2.12 -13.96 6.73
N ILE A 62 2.80 -14.55 5.75
CA ILE A 62 2.48 -15.88 5.25
C ILE A 62 3.11 -16.96 6.12
N LYS A 63 2.35 -18.03 6.35
CA LYS A 63 2.76 -19.22 7.09
C LYS A 63 2.37 -20.48 6.31
N ASN A 64 2.98 -21.61 6.62
CA ASN A 64 2.81 -22.92 5.99
C ASN A 64 3.10 -22.93 4.48
N ILE A 65 4.16 -22.26 4.04
CA ILE A 65 4.62 -22.27 2.63
C ILE A 65 6.02 -22.86 2.50
N PHE A 66 6.34 -23.36 1.31
CA PHE A 66 7.63 -24.01 1.03
C PHE A 66 8.86 -23.17 1.41
N PHE A 67 8.76 -21.84 1.31
CA PHE A 67 9.85 -20.91 1.63
C PHE A 67 9.72 -20.24 3.01
N GLU A 68 8.87 -20.75 3.90
CA GLU A 68 8.64 -20.16 5.22
C GLU A 68 9.93 -20.05 6.04
N ASP A 69 10.78 -21.08 6.05
CA ASP A 69 12.05 -21.08 6.78
C ASP A 69 13.00 -19.97 6.30
N PHE A 70 13.00 -19.69 4.99
CA PHE A 70 13.77 -18.60 4.42
C PHE A 70 13.20 -17.23 4.82
N ILE A 71 11.87 -17.06 4.75
CA ILE A 71 11.20 -15.81 5.10
C ILE A 71 11.35 -15.51 6.60
N THR A 72 11.20 -16.52 7.45
CA THR A 72 11.36 -16.42 8.90
C THR A 72 12.79 -16.04 9.28
N SER A 73 13.78 -16.58 8.59
CA SER A 73 15.19 -16.18 8.73
C SER A 73 15.44 -14.70 8.38
N CYS A 74 14.59 -14.10 7.55
CA CYS A 74 14.66 -12.68 7.17
C CYS A 74 13.70 -11.76 7.97
N VAL A 75 13.05 -12.24 9.04
CA VAL A 75 12.06 -11.44 9.81
C VAL A 75 12.63 -10.12 10.32
N TRP A 76 13.89 -10.11 10.74
CA TRP A 76 14.55 -8.88 11.17
C TRP A 76 14.55 -7.82 10.05
N ILE A 77 14.86 -8.20 8.81
CA ILE A 77 14.82 -7.31 7.64
C ILE A 77 13.41 -6.74 7.45
N PHE A 78 12.37 -7.58 7.53
CA PHE A 78 10.98 -7.14 7.39
C PHE A 78 10.54 -6.16 8.49
N HIS A 79 11.07 -6.31 9.71
CA HIS A 79 10.84 -5.35 10.79
C HIS A 79 11.50 -3.99 10.51
N HIS A 80 12.67 -4.00 9.87
CA HIS A 80 13.36 -2.79 9.45
C HIS A 80 12.66 -2.10 8.28
N LEU A 81 12.15 -2.87 7.33
CA LEU A 81 11.51 -2.39 6.11
C LEU A 81 10.02 -2.08 6.24
N HIS A 82 9.38 -2.36 7.38
CA HIS A 82 7.92 -2.22 7.52
C HIS A 82 7.38 -0.83 7.13
N PHE A 83 7.85 0.24 7.80
CA PHE A 83 7.42 1.60 7.49
C PHE A 83 7.91 2.08 6.12
N PRO A 84 9.17 1.82 5.71
CA PRO A 84 9.62 2.14 4.35
C PRO A 84 8.75 1.54 3.25
N LEU A 85 8.44 0.25 3.31
CA LEU A 85 7.61 -0.42 2.30
C LEU A 85 6.19 0.14 2.29
N GLN A 86 5.60 0.41 3.46
CA GLN A 86 4.30 1.07 3.52
C GLN A 86 4.33 2.46 2.90
N TYR A 87 5.32 3.28 3.24
CA TYR A 87 5.47 4.63 2.68
C TYR A 87 5.61 4.59 1.15
N ILE A 88 6.50 3.75 0.62
CA ILE A 88 6.72 3.57 -0.82
C ILE A 88 5.42 3.11 -1.50
N SER A 89 4.71 2.14 -0.92
CA SER A 89 3.42 1.67 -1.43
C SER A 89 2.42 2.81 -1.58
N TYR A 90 2.22 3.62 -0.53
CA TYR A 90 1.29 4.76 -0.57
C TYR A 90 1.69 5.82 -1.61
N VAL A 91 2.98 6.15 -1.69
CA VAL A 91 3.47 7.14 -2.65
C VAL A 91 3.23 6.67 -4.09
N PHE A 92 3.69 5.46 -4.43
CA PHE A 92 3.60 4.98 -5.81
C PHE A 92 2.16 4.68 -6.24
N PHE A 93 1.29 4.22 -5.32
CA PHE A 93 -0.14 4.11 -5.60
C PHE A 93 -0.77 5.48 -5.91
N SER A 94 -0.44 6.50 -5.11
CA SER A 94 -0.95 7.85 -5.30
C SER A 94 -0.47 8.45 -6.63
N LEU A 95 0.81 8.27 -6.98
CA LEU A 95 1.36 8.73 -8.25
C LEU A 95 0.74 8.00 -9.44
N PHE A 96 0.54 6.70 -9.34
CA PHE A 96 -0.19 5.91 -10.33
C PHE A 96 -1.59 6.48 -10.60
N LEU A 97 -2.36 6.76 -9.54
CA LEU A 97 -3.71 7.33 -9.67
C LEU A 97 -3.70 8.72 -10.31
N LEU A 98 -2.74 9.58 -9.97
CA LEU A 98 -2.63 10.90 -10.56
C LEU A 98 -2.35 10.85 -12.06
N GLU A 99 -1.48 9.95 -12.50
CA GLU A 99 -1.12 9.79 -13.91
C GLU A 99 -2.26 9.16 -14.72
N ILE A 100 -2.89 8.07 -14.24
CA ILE A 100 -3.96 7.39 -14.98
C ILE A 100 -5.21 8.28 -15.18
N LEU A 101 -5.46 9.17 -14.22
CA LEU A 101 -6.55 10.16 -14.29
C LEU A 101 -6.13 11.46 -14.97
N GLN A 102 -4.89 11.55 -15.45
CA GLN A 102 -4.34 12.72 -16.14
C GLN A 102 -4.49 14.01 -15.33
N PHE A 103 -4.21 13.97 -14.02
CA PHE A 103 -4.29 15.15 -13.16
C PHE A 103 -3.34 16.27 -13.60
N GLN A 104 -2.24 15.94 -14.26
CA GLN A 104 -1.32 16.93 -14.82
C GLN A 104 -2.02 17.90 -15.78
N THR A 105 -2.92 17.42 -16.63
CA THR A 105 -3.62 18.26 -17.62
C THR A 105 -4.86 18.92 -17.02
N ARG A 106 -5.58 18.22 -16.16
CA ARG A 106 -6.88 18.68 -15.62
C ARG A 106 -6.76 19.59 -14.39
N HIS A 107 -5.79 19.29 -13.53
CA HIS A 107 -5.56 19.99 -12.26
C HIS A 107 -4.05 20.22 -12.04
N PRO A 108 -3.37 20.96 -12.93
CA PRO A 108 -1.91 21.11 -12.92
C PRO A 108 -1.36 21.66 -11.59
N ASN A 109 -2.07 22.60 -10.96
CA ASN A 109 -1.68 23.19 -9.69
C ASN A 109 -1.70 22.15 -8.54
N PHE A 110 -2.71 21.29 -8.52
CA PHE A 110 -2.79 20.22 -7.53
C PHE A 110 -1.72 19.17 -7.78
N TYR A 111 -1.58 18.73 -9.04
CA TYR A 111 -0.55 17.79 -9.46
C TYR A 111 0.86 18.23 -9.04
N LYS A 112 1.23 19.49 -9.33
CA LYS A 112 2.53 20.05 -8.94
C LYS A 112 2.73 20.07 -7.42
N LYS A 113 1.72 20.48 -6.65
CA LYS A 113 1.79 20.49 -5.18
C LYS A 113 1.97 19.09 -4.63
N VAL A 114 1.24 18.10 -5.12
CA VAL A 114 1.39 16.70 -4.65
C VAL A 114 2.79 16.18 -4.95
N TYR A 115 3.31 16.37 -6.17
CA TYR A 115 4.68 15.96 -6.50
C TYR A 115 5.74 16.64 -5.62
N GLN A 116 5.59 17.95 -5.37
CA GLN A 116 6.48 18.68 -4.46
C GLN A 116 6.39 18.14 -3.03
N SER A 117 5.18 17.89 -2.52
CA SER A 117 4.98 17.29 -1.20
C SER A 117 5.59 15.90 -1.12
N VAL A 118 5.38 15.04 -2.13
CA VAL A 118 6.00 13.70 -2.18
C VAL A 118 7.51 13.80 -2.12
N TYR A 119 8.13 14.71 -2.87
CA TYR A 119 9.59 14.90 -2.86
C TYR A 119 10.10 15.34 -1.49
N ILE A 120 9.50 16.37 -0.90
CA ILE A 120 9.90 16.89 0.43
C ILE A 120 9.71 15.81 1.51
N LEU A 121 8.55 15.14 1.51
CA LEU A 121 8.27 14.07 2.47
C LEU A 121 9.20 12.88 2.28
N SER A 122 9.59 12.55 1.04
CA SER A 122 10.51 11.44 0.77
C SER A 122 11.91 11.72 1.32
N ILE A 123 12.39 12.96 1.18
CA ILE A 123 13.67 13.38 1.75
C ILE A 123 13.61 13.30 3.28
N LEU A 124 12.58 13.88 3.91
CA LEU A 124 12.41 13.84 5.36
C LEU A 124 12.30 12.40 5.87
N PHE A 125 11.53 11.57 5.17
CA PHE A 125 11.38 10.16 5.51
C PHE A 125 12.71 9.40 5.40
N LEU A 126 13.50 9.65 4.36
CA LEU A 126 14.83 9.05 4.20
C LEU A 126 15.77 9.45 5.36
N LEU A 127 15.78 10.72 5.75
CA LEU A 127 16.56 11.20 6.88
C LEU A 127 16.14 10.52 8.19
N LEU A 128 14.84 10.30 8.40
CA LEU A 128 14.34 9.58 9.57
C LEU A 128 14.65 8.07 9.54
N VAL A 129 14.70 7.47 8.36
CA VAL A 129 15.18 6.09 8.20
C VAL A 129 16.65 6.00 8.55
N ILE A 130 17.48 6.96 8.12
CA ILE A 130 18.90 7.02 8.48
C ILE A 130 19.06 7.23 10.01
N SER A 131 18.29 8.14 10.61
CA SER A 131 18.35 8.42 12.04
C SER A 131 17.97 7.23 12.93
N ARG A 132 17.11 6.33 12.43
CA ARG A 132 16.84 5.04 13.08
C ARG A 132 18.13 4.24 13.32
N TYR A 133 19.04 4.22 12.35
CA TYR A 133 20.28 3.44 12.42
C TYR A 133 21.41 4.13 13.18
N THR A 134 21.40 5.47 13.26
CA THR A 134 22.47 6.22 13.93
C THR A 134 22.18 6.52 15.40
N ILE A 135 20.92 6.76 15.77
CA ILE A 135 20.54 7.23 17.12
C ILE A 135 19.33 6.48 17.72
N ASN A 136 19.03 5.27 17.24
CA ASN A 136 17.86 4.48 17.68
C ASN A 136 16.52 5.24 17.55
N GLY A 137 16.39 6.11 16.55
CA GLY A 137 15.22 6.97 16.29
C GLY A 137 13.93 6.25 15.84
N TYR A 138 13.74 4.96 16.15
CA TYR A 138 12.58 4.19 15.71
C TYR A 138 11.24 4.79 16.21
N SER A 139 11.20 5.26 17.46
CA SER A 139 10.03 5.93 18.03
C SER A 139 9.68 7.22 17.28
N VAL A 140 10.70 7.98 16.86
CA VAL A 140 10.55 9.22 16.09
C VAL A 140 10.04 8.93 14.68
N LEU A 141 10.62 7.94 13.99
CA LEU A 141 10.15 7.50 12.66
C LEU A 141 8.68 7.04 12.71
N ARG A 142 8.34 6.24 13.72
CA ARG A 142 6.96 5.78 13.94
C ARG A 142 6.02 6.95 14.22
N GLY A 143 6.40 7.86 15.12
CA GLY A 143 5.61 9.05 15.43
C GLY A 143 5.39 9.91 14.19
N TYR A 144 6.43 10.18 13.40
CA TYR A 144 6.32 10.93 12.17
C TYR A 144 5.34 10.30 11.18
N TYR A 145 5.42 8.97 11.01
CA TYR A 145 4.51 8.25 10.12
C TYR A 145 3.04 8.39 10.56
N PHE A 146 2.74 8.17 11.85
CA PHE A 146 1.37 8.20 12.34
C PHE A 146 0.79 9.63 12.47
N TYR A 147 1.59 10.63 12.85
CA TYR A 147 1.09 11.98 13.09
C TYR A 147 1.16 12.90 11.87
N PHE A 148 2.00 12.62 10.89
CA PHE A 148 2.16 13.48 9.71
C PHE A 148 1.80 12.77 8.41
N ILE A 149 2.43 11.62 8.11
CA ILE A 149 2.22 10.93 6.84
C ILE A 149 0.78 10.42 6.71
N MET A 150 0.27 9.75 7.74
CA MET A 150 -1.06 9.16 7.70
C MET A 150 -2.18 10.22 7.59
N PRO A 151 -2.23 11.28 8.42
CA PRO A 151 -3.27 12.30 8.28
C PRO A 151 -3.18 13.09 6.97
N LEU A 152 -1.96 13.38 6.49
CA LEU A 152 -1.77 14.04 5.20
C LEU A 152 -2.22 13.15 4.04
N GLY A 153 -1.91 11.84 4.10
CA GLY A 153 -2.40 10.86 3.13
C GLY A 153 -3.93 10.79 3.08
N VAL A 154 -4.58 10.81 4.25
CA VAL A 154 -6.05 10.88 4.35
C VAL A 154 -6.59 12.17 3.72
N PHE A 155 -6.02 13.32 4.05
CA PHE A 155 -6.42 14.61 3.47
C PHE A 155 -6.28 14.62 1.94
N VAL A 156 -5.13 14.18 1.41
CA VAL A 156 -4.88 14.10 -0.03
C VAL A 156 -5.86 13.13 -0.69
N THR A 157 -6.17 12.01 -0.07
CA THR A 157 -7.14 11.02 -0.58
C THR A 157 -8.53 11.63 -0.69
N PHE A 158 -9.05 12.27 0.37
CA PHE A 158 -10.36 12.92 0.35
C PHE A 158 -10.44 14.05 -0.67
N TYR A 159 -9.40 14.89 -0.72
CA TYR A 159 -9.34 15.99 -1.68
C TYR A 159 -9.28 15.47 -3.13
N SER A 160 -8.53 14.40 -3.37
CA SER A 160 -8.47 13.74 -4.68
C SER A 160 -9.84 13.17 -5.06
N PHE A 161 -10.54 12.51 -4.12
CA PHE A 161 -11.90 11.99 -4.34
C PHE A 161 -12.86 13.09 -4.81
N PHE A 162 -12.82 14.25 -4.16
CA PHE A 162 -13.62 15.42 -4.53
C PHE A 162 -13.31 15.93 -5.95
N LEU A 163 -12.04 15.95 -6.35
CA LEU A 163 -11.64 16.34 -7.70
C LEU A 163 -12.08 15.31 -8.75
N ILE A 164 -11.98 14.01 -8.45
CA ILE A 164 -12.35 12.93 -9.37
C ILE A 164 -13.85 12.94 -9.66
N ILE A 165 -14.71 13.21 -8.68
CA ILE A 165 -16.16 13.29 -8.87
C ILE A 165 -16.53 14.30 -9.96
N LYS A 166 -15.80 15.42 -10.02
CA LYS A 166 -16.01 16.51 -10.99
C LYS A 166 -15.55 16.18 -12.42
N MET A 167 -14.80 15.10 -12.62
CA MET A 167 -14.37 14.67 -13.96
C MET A 167 -15.54 14.12 -14.77
N LYS A 168 -15.48 14.17 -16.11
CA LYS A 168 -16.53 13.64 -17.00
C LYS A 168 -16.29 12.20 -17.48
N ASP A 169 -15.15 11.60 -17.14
CA ASP A 169 -14.78 10.27 -17.66
C ASP A 169 -15.61 9.13 -17.06
N ARG A 170 -15.74 8.05 -17.84
CA ARG A 170 -16.31 6.78 -17.34
C ARG A 170 -15.37 6.03 -16.39
N ILE A 171 -14.05 6.14 -16.61
CA ILE A 171 -13.03 5.48 -15.77
C ILE A 171 -13.07 5.97 -14.32
N LYS A 172 -13.57 7.21 -14.08
CA LYS A 172 -13.67 7.78 -12.74
C LYS A 172 -14.47 6.89 -11.78
N TYR A 173 -15.52 6.21 -12.26
CA TYR A 173 -16.36 5.37 -11.41
C TYR A 173 -15.61 4.13 -10.92
N LEU A 174 -14.83 3.48 -11.79
CA LEU A 174 -13.98 2.35 -11.41
C LEU A 174 -12.95 2.76 -10.36
N VAL A 175 -12.31 3.92 -10.55
CA VAL A 175 -11.32 4.43 -9.59
C VAL A 175 -11.97 4.81 -8.26
N LEU A 176 -13.12 5.52 -8.28
CA LEU A 176 -13.83 5.90 -7.06
C LEU A 176 -14.30 4.67 -6.27
N ILE A 177 -14.81 3.65 -6.95
CA ILE A 177 -15.20 2.38 -6.32
C ILE A 177 -13.96 1.72 -5.69
N GLY A 178 -12.88 1.55 -6.43
CA GLY A 178 -11.65 0.94 -5.90
C GLY A 178 -11.09 1.70 -4.69
N MET A 179 -11.00 3.03 -4.77
CA MET A 179 -10.58 3.87 -3.64
C MET A 179 -11.51 3.75 -2.44
N PHE A 180 -12.82 3.67 -2.66
CA PHE A 180 -13.81 3.53 -1.59
C PHE A 180 -13.68 2.17 -0.89
N ILE A 181 -13.58 1.07 -1.65
CA ILE A 181 -13.43 -0.28 -1.08
C ILE A 181 -12.13 -0.34 -0.26
N ILE A 182 -11.00 0.11 -0.81
CA ILE A 182 -9.70 0.13 -0.10
C ILE A 182 -9.77 0.98 1.18
N SER A 183 -10.38 2.17 1.10
CA SER A 183 -10.48 3.08 2.25
C SER A 183 -11.37 2.49 3.35
N THR A 184 -12.47 1.85 2.97
CA THR A 184 -13.40 1.20 3.91
C THR A 184 -12.75 0.00 4.58
N ALA A 185 -12.03 -0.83 3.81
CA ALA A 185 -11.27 -1.96 4.32
C ALA A 185 -10.16 -1.52 5.29
N ALA A 186 -9.41 -0.47 4.94
CA ALA A 186 -8.39 0.11 5.80
C ALA A 186 -9.01 0.65 7.10
N PHE A 187 -10.15 1.34 7.02
CA PHE A 187 -10.87 1.85 8.19
C PHE A 187 -11.32 0.74 9.14
N PHE A 188 -11.94 -0.33 8.61
CA PHE A 188 -12.33 -1.48 9.42
C PHE A 188 -11.13 -2.19 10.03
N THR A 189 -10.04 -2.36 9.27
CA THR A 189 -8.81 -2.96 9.77
C THR A 189 -8.24 -2.15 10.95
N VAL A 190 -8.20 -0.81 10.82
CA VAL A 190 -7.73 0.09 11.89
C VAL A 190 -8.64 -0.03 13.13
N ILE A 191 -9.97 0.07 12.99
CA ILE A 191 -10.90 -0.07 14.13
C ILE A 191 -10.74 -1.42 14.83
N LEU A 192 -10.63 -2.50 14.06
CA LEU A 192 -10.56 -3.85 14.63
C LEU A 192 -9.23 -4.14 15.31
N THR A 193 -8.17 -3.38 14.98
CA THR A 193 -6.80 -3.55 15.50
C THR A 193 -6.39 -2.50 16.53
N ILE A 194 -7.12 -1.38 16.67
CA ILE A 194 -6.84 -0.34 17.66
C ILE A 194 -6.84 -0.94 19.07
N GLY A 195 -5.72 -0.74 19.79
CA GLY A 195 -5.54 -1.19 21.18
C GLY A 195 -5.32 -2.69 21.35
N LYS A 196 -5.20 -3.47 20.26
CA LYS A 196 -4.99 -4.92 20.33
C LYS A 196 -3.54 -5.31 19.97
N GLY A 197 -3.11 -6.47 20.50
CA GLY A 197 -1.78 -7.04 20.22
C GLY A 197 -1.60 -7.57 18.79
N ILE A 198 -0.37 -7.99 18.47
CA ILE A 198 0.06 -8.44 17.13
C ILE A 198 -0.80 -9.61 16.60
N GLU A 199 -1.32 -10.45 17.49
CA GLU A 199 -2.21 -11.57 17.13
C GLU A 199 -3.54 -11.12 16.51
N ALA A 200 -4.12 -10.02 17.00
CA ALA A 200 -5.34 -9.46 16.41
C ALA A 200 -5.06 -8.84 15.04
N ILE A 201 -3.88 -8.24 14.84
CA ILE A 201 -3.47 -7.69 13.54
C ILE A 201 -3.35 -8.81 12.51
N ASN A 202 -2.73 -9.94 12.86
CA ASN A 202 -2.64 -11.11 11.98
C ASN A 202 -4.01 -11.73 11.67
N LYS A 203 -4.94 -11.72 12.63
CA LYS A 203 -6.29 -12.28 12.46
C LYS A 203 -7.17 -11.45 11.52
N TYR A 204 -7.00 -10.12 11.45
CA TYR A 204 -7.88 -9.26 10.64
C TYR A 204 -7.24 -8.72 9.36
N TYR A 205 -5.97 -9.01 9.09
CA TYR A 205 -5.27 -8.55 7.88
C TYR A 205 -5.89 -9.10 6.57
N TYR A 206 -6.67 -10.19 6.64
CA TYR A 206 -7.46 -10.72 5.51
C TYR A 206 -8.48 -9.76 4.92
N ILE A 207 -8.90 -8.75 5.69
CA ILE A 207 -9.79 -7.70 5.21
C ILE A 207 -9.10 -6.85 4.14
N LEU A 208 -7.78 -6.66 4.22
CA LEU A 208 -7.01 -5.99 3.16
C LEU A 208 -6.80 -6.91 1.94
N TYR A 209 -6.63 -8.22 2.18
CA TYR A 209 -6.47 -9.22 1.11
C TYR A 209 -7.74 -9.43 0.28
N SER A 210 -8.92 -9.33 0.90
CA SER A 210 -10.23 -9.51 0.24
C SER A 210 -10.69 -8.30 -0.59
N VAL A 211 -9.97 -7.18 -0.52
CA VAL A 211 -10.32 -5.89 -1.14
C VAL A 211 -9.41 -5.56 -2.34
N ALA A 212 -8.36 -6.35 -2.55
CA ALA A 212 -7.48 -6.23 -3.72
C ALA A 212 -8.07 -6.86 -5.01
N HIS A 213 -9.39 -7.10 -5.06
CA HIS A 213 -10.11 -7.68 -6.20
C HIS A 213 -11.38 -6.91 -6.51
#